data_AF-A0A1Q9P213-F1
#
_entry.id   AF-A0A1Q9P213-F1
#
_cell.length_a   1.000
_cell.length_b   1.000
_cell.length_c   1.000
_cell.angle_alpha   90.00
_cell.angle_beta   90.00
_cell.angle_gamma   90.00
#
_symmetry.space_group_name_H-M   'P 1'
#
loop_
_entity.id
_entity.type
_entity.pdbx_description
1 polymer ?
#
loop_
_entity_poly.entity_id
_entity_poly.type
_entity_poly.pdbx_seq_one_letter_code
_entity_poly.pdbx_strand_id
1 'polypeptide(L)'
;MTSSIKFGIQIEPQFGFKYNNIKEIALQGEKLEFTSIWSSDHFFYGPNPEVTDCLEAWTLLSALAVDTSTIRLGTLVTGNNYRYPPLLAKMTATVDQISGGRLDFGLGAGWKQNEYEAYGIPFPSVKDRMDQLEEAIQIIKKLWTEPKVTFQGKHYQLKDAYSSPKPV
;
A
#
# COMPACT_ATOMS: atom_id res chain seq x y z
N MET A 1 0.82 -15.48 28.92
CA MET A 1 0.16 -14.66 27.88
C MET A 1 -0.25 -15.61 26.76
N THR A 2 -1.52 -15.99 26.69
CA THR A 2 -2.03 -16.74 25.54
C THR A 2 -2.05 -15.78 24.36
N SER A 3 -1.16 -15.97 23.39
CA SER A 3 -1.21 -15.28 22.11
C SER A 3 -2.55 -15.59 21.44
N SER A 4 -3.49 -14.63 21.44
CA SER A 4 -4.74 -14.77 20.69
C SER A 4 -4.44 -14.67 19.20
N ILE A 5 -4.78 -15.71 18.43
CA ILE A 5 -4.77 -15.66 16.97
C ILE A 5 -5.68 -14.51 16.52
N LYS A 6 -5.21 -13.70 15.58
CA LYS A 6 -5.98 -12.61 14.97
C LYS A 6 -6.40 -13.01 13.57
N PHE A 7 -7.64 -12.67 13.20
CA PHE A 7 -8.18 -12.92 11.87
C PHE A 7 -8.27 -11.61 11.09
N GLY A 8 -7.99 -11.68 9.79
CA GLY A 8 -8.06 -10.57 8.84
C GLY A 8 -8.77 -10.97 7.56
N ILE A 9 -9.23 -9.99 6.80
CA ILE A 9 -9.96 -10.16 5.55
C ILE A 9 -9.05 -9.75 4.40
N GLN A 10 -8.92 -10.59 3.38
CA GLN A 10 -8.23 -10.25 2.14
C GLN A 10 -9.25 -9.90 1.06
N ILE A 11 -9.01 -8.81 0.37
CA ILE A 11 -9.79 -8.33 -0.77
C ILE A 11 -8.87 -8.23 -1.97
N GLU A 12 -9.38 -8.71 -3.10
CA GLU A 12 -8.72 -8.67 -4.40
C GLU A 12 -9.56 -7.79 -5.33
N PRO A 13 -9.35 -6.45 -5.35
CA PRO A 13 -10.17 -5.53 -6.14
C PRO A 13 -10.24 -5.90 -7.62
N GLN A 14 -9.21 -6.53 -8.16
CA GLN A 14 -9.10 -6.98 -9.54
C GLN A 14 -10.08 -8.10 -9.92
N PHE A 15 -10.94 -8.54 -9.00
CA PHE A 15 -12.08 -9.43 -9.28
C PHE A 15 -13.41 -8.70 -9.48
N GLY A 16 -13.39 -7.39 -9.75
CA GLY A 16 -14.61 -6.63 -10.09
C GLY A 16 -15.38 -6.09 -8.89
N PHE A 17 -14.73 -5.96 -7.72
CA PHE A 17 -15.40 -5.42 -6.54
C PHE A 17 -15.63 -3.91 -6.68
N LYS A 18 -16.88 -3.49 -6.48
CA LYS A 18 -17.20 -2.05 -6.34
C LYS A 18 -16.87 -1.59 -4.93
N TYR A 19 -16.63 -0.29 -4.79
CA TYR A 19 -16.27 0.29 -3.50
C TYR A 19 -17.28 -0.02 -2.39
N ASN A 20 -18.58 0.10 -2.69
CA ASN A 20 -19.62 -0.20 -1.70
C ASN A 20 -19.58 -1.66 -1.21
N ASN A 21 -19.19 -2.62 -2.05
CA ASN A 21 -19.02 -4.00 -1.62
C ASN A 21 -17.88 -4.12 -0.60
N ILE A 22 -16.74 -3.48 -0.87
CA ILE A 22 -15.57 -3.52 0.01
C ILE A 22 -15.85 -2.78 1.33
N LYS A 23 -16.51 -1.62 1.25
CA LYS A 23 -16.95 -0.85 2.42
C LYS A 23 -17.86 -1.70 3.33
N GLU A 24 -18.87 -2.36 2.77
CA GLU A 24 -19.76 -3.22 3.53
C GLU A 24 -19.01 -4.38 4.17
N ILE A 25 -18.08 -5.02 3.46
CA ILE A 25 -17.24 -6.08 4.02
C ILE A 25 -16.40 -5.57 5.19
N ALA A 26 -15.77 -4.40 5.07
CA ALA A 26 -14.98 -3.80 6.14
C ALA A 26 -15.82 -3.52 7.39
N LEU A 27 -17.01 -2.92 7.22
CA LEU A 27 -17.94 -2.61 8.30
C LEU A 27 -18.50 -3.86 8.99
N GLN A 28 -18.76 -4.93 8.23
CA GLN A 28 -19.15 -6.21 8.82
C GLN A 28 -17.98 -6.90 9.51
N GLY A 29 -16.77 -6.76 8.96
CA GLY A 29 -15.53 -7.21 9.59
C GLY A 29 -15.34 -6.63 10.99
N GLU A 30 -15.56 -5.32 11.15
CA GLU A 30 -15.52 -4.66 12.47
C GLU A 30 -16.54 -5.26 13.46
N LYS A 31 -17.78 -5.48 13.01
CA LYS A 31 -18.85 -6.07 13.85
C LYS A 31 -18.56 -7.52 14.25
N LEU A 32 -17.83 -8.25 13.41
CA LEU A 32 -17.45 -9.65 13.60
C LEU A 32 -16.05 -9.80 14.21
N GLU A 33 -15.47 -8.72 14.74
CA GLU A 33 -14.18 -8.70 15.43
C GLU A 33 -12.98 -9.13 14.57
N PHE A 34 -13.08 -8.98 13.24
CA PHE A 34 -11.91 -9.05 12.37
C PHE A 34 -11.00 -7.85 12.67
N THR A 35 -9.70 -8.13 12.72
CA THR A 35 -8.71 -7.15 13.18
C THR A 35 -8.11 -6.31 12.06
N SER A 36 -8.21 -6.79 10.82
CA SER A 36 -7.60 -6.14 9.66
C SER A 36 -8.31 -6.47 8.35
N ILE A 37 -8.21 -5.57 7.38
CA ILE A 37 -8.59 -5.78 5.98
C ILE A 37 -7.42 -5.41 5.08
N TRP A 38 -7.16 -6.25 4.08
CA TRP A 38 -5.99 -6.19 3.22
C TRP A 38 -6.40 -6.10 1.76
N SER A 39 -5.93 -5.07 1.05
CA SER A 39 -6.09 -4.96 -0.41
C SER A 39 -4.82 -5.40 -1.11
N SER A 40 -4.93 -6.17 -2.18
CA SER A 40 -3.82 -6.28 -3.14
C SER A 40 -3.62 -4.95 -3.87
N ASP A 41 -2.39 -4.70 -4.33
CA ASP A 41 -2.01 -3.51 -5.11
C ASP A 41 -1.85 -3.89 -6.58
N HIS A 42 -2.93 -4.41 -7.17
CA HIS A 42 -2.99 -4.78 -8.58
C HIS A 42 -3.80 -3.76 -9.39
N PHE A 43 -3.56 -3.73 -10.69
CA PHE A 43 -4.19 -2.79 -11.61
C PHE A 43 -5.26 -3.43 -12.48
N PHE A 44 -5.10 -4.71 -12.80
CA PHE A 44 -6.04 -5.50 -13.60
C PHE A 44 -5.69 -6.99 -13.49
N TYR A 45 -6.64 -7.90 -13.78
CA TYR A 45 -6.38 -9.34 -13.83
C TYR A 45 -7.42 -10.07 -14.68
N GLY A 46 -7.11 -11.30 -15.07
CA GLY A 46 -8.05 -12.20 -15.74
C GLY A 46 -8.15 -11.98 -17.25
N PRO A 47 -9.06 -12.71 -17.92
CA PRO A 47 -9.14 -12.76 -19.38
C PRO A 47 -9.78 -11.51 -20.01
N ASN A 48 -10.59 -10.74 -19.27
CA ASN A 48 -11.34 -9.59 -19.78
C ASN A 48 -11.11 -8.33 -18.92
N PRO A 49 -9.86 -7.83 -18.80
CA PRO A 49 -9.53 -6.71 -17.93
C PRO A 49 -10.22 -5.38 -18.33
N GLU A 50 -10.63 -5.23 -19.58
CA GLU A 50 -11.28 -4.03 -20.12
C GLU A 50 -12.74 -3.83 -19.63
N VAL A 51 -13.35 -4.87 -19.07
CA VAL A 51 -14.70 -4.84 -18.48
C VAL A 51 -14.72 -5.27 -17.01
N THR A 52 -13.55 -5.55 -16.41
CA THR A 52 -13.43 -5.95 -15.01
C THR A 52 -12.90 -4.78 -14.19
N ASP A 53 -13.76 -4.19 -13.37
CA ASP A 53 -13.38 -3.10 -12.47
C ASP A 53 -12.23 -3.55 -11.53
N CYS A 54 -11.24 -2.67 -11.33
CA CYS A 54 -10.16 -2.88 -10.38
C CYS A 54 -9.88 -1.56 -9.66
N LEU A 55 -10.20 -1.50 -8.36
CA LEU A 55 -9.93 -0.31 -7.56
C LEU A 55 -8.44 -0.24 -7.19
N GLU A 56 -7.88 0.96 -7.26
CA GLU A 56 -6.49 1.21 -6.88
C GLU A 56 -6.34 1.20 -5.35
N ALA A 57 -5.34 0.47 -4.85
CA ALA A 57 -5.24 0.13 -3.43
C ALA A 57 -5.15 1.32 -2.48
N TRP A 58 -4.33 2.34 -2.77
CA TRP A 58 -4.09 3.43 -1.81
C TRP A 58 -5.25 4.41 -1.73
N THR A 59 -5.90 4.71 -2.85
CA THR A 59 -7.14 5.50 -2.88
C THR A 59 -8.28 4.75 -2.21
N LEU A 60 -8.38 3.43 -2.41
CA LEU A 60 -9.33 2.57 -1.68
C LEU A 60 -9.08 2.62 -0.16
N LEU A 61 -7.85 2.41 0.30
CA LEU A 61 -7.52 2.47 1.73
C LEU A 61 -7.78 3.85 2.32
N SER A 62 -7.52 4.94 1.58
CA SER A 62 -7.83 6.30 2.01
C SER A 62 -9.33 6.49 2.27
N ALA A 63 -10.18 5.93 1.40
CA ALA A 63 -11.63 6.01 1.56
C ALA A 63 -12.12 5.12 2.73
N LEU A 64 -11.59 3.90 2.86
CA LEU A 64 -11.90 3.02 3.99
C LEU A 64 -11.45 3.61 5.34
N ALA A 65 -10.35 4.37 5.37
CA ALA A 65 -9.87 5.03 6.58
C ALA A 65 -10.90 5.99 7.19
N VAL A 66 -11.71 6.65 6.36
CA VAL A 66 -12.80 7.53 6.80
C VAL A 66 -14.03 6.74 7.23
N ASP A 67 -14.35 5.66 6.52
CA ASP A 67 -15.59 4.90 6.73
C ASP A 67 -15.53 3.89 7.88
N THR A 68 -14.32 3.53 8.33
CA THR A 68 -14.08 2.55 9.39
C THR A 68 -13.48 3.21 10.63
N SER A 69 -13.56 2.54 11.78
CA SER A 69 -13.21 3.13 13.08
C SER A 69 -12.16 2.34 13.88
N THR A 70 -12.09 1.02 13.71
CA THR A 70 -11.26 0.11 14.52
C THR A 70 -10.45 -0.87 13.69
N ILE A 71 -10.96 -1.34 12.55
CA ILE A 71 -10.25 -2.31 11.72
C ILE A 71 -8.95 -1.71 11.18
N ARG A 72 -7.87 -2.50 11.18
CA ARG A 72 -6.60 -2.08 10.56
C ARG A 72 -6.68 -2.21 9.04
N LEU A 73 -6.02 -1.31 8.34
CA LEU A 73 -6.05 -1.20 6.89
C LEU A 73 -4.68 -1.56 6.34
N GLY A 74 -4.59 -2.51 5.43
CA GLY A 74 -3.31 -2.96 4.92
C GLY A 74 -3.26 -3.20 3.42
N THR A 75 -2.03 -3.19 2.91
CA THR A 75 -1.73 -3.63 1.54
C THR A 75 -1.04 -5.00 1.58
N LEU A 76 -1.44 -5.91 0.71
CA LEU A 76 -0.86 -7.26 0.62
C LEU A 76 -0.43 -7.59 -0.82
N VAL A 77 0.76 -7.17 -1.27
CA VAL A 77 1.58 -6.09 -0.70
C VAL A 77 1.74 -4.99 -1.75
N THR A 78 2.03 -3.77 -1.32
CA THR A 78 2.35 -2.67 -2.23
C THR A 78 3.55 -3.01 -3.10
N GLY A 79 3.41 -2.81 -4.42
CA GLY A 79 4.51 -2.94 -5.36
C GLY A 79 5.45 -1.74 -5.28
N ASN A 80 6.67 -1.95 -4.80
CA ASN A 80 7.65 -0.87 -4.56
C ASN A 80 7.88 0.02 -5.80
N ASN A 81 7.88 -0.56 -6.99
CA ASN A 81 8.18 0.19 -8.22
C ASN A 81 6.97 0.92 -8.81
N TYR A 82 5.77 0.72 -8.27
CA TYR A 82 4.57 1.37 -8.78
C TYR A 82 4.54 2.86 -8.43
N ARG A 83 5.23 3.26 -7.35
CA ARG A 83 5.25 4.63 -6.84
C ARG A 83 6.65 4.96 -6.34
N TYR A 84 7.16 6.14 -6.66
CA TYR A 84 8.49 6.55 -6.20
C TYR A 84 8.54 6.59 -4.66
N PRO A 85 9.61 6.14 -3.98
CA PRO A 85 9.61 5.94 -2.52
C PRO A 85 9.22 7.18 -1.69
N PRO A 86 9.64 8.42 -2.03
CA PRO A 86 9.17 9.62 -1.33
C PRO A 86 7.67 9.88 -1.45
N LEU A 87 7.09 9.63 -2.63
CA LEU A 87 5.64 9.74 -2.83
C LEU A 87 4.92 8.69 -1.99
N LEU A 88 5.42 7.46 -1.99
CA LEU A 88 4.85 6.39 -1.18
C LEU A 88 4.94 6.68 0.33
N ALA A 89 6.05 7.27 0.80
CA ALA A 89 6.20 7.74 2.19
C ALA A 89 5.16 8.81 2.56
N LYS A 90 4.84 9.71 1.63
CA LYS A 90 3.82 10.75 1.82
C LYS A 90 2.41 10.17 1.82
N MET A 91 2.11 9.25 0.90
CA MET A 91 0.81 8.60 0.79
C MET A 91 0.49 7.76 2.04
N THR A 92 1.43 6.92 2.47
CA THR A 92 1.34 6.11 3.69
C THR A 92 1.11 6.97 4.93
N ALA A 93 1.92 8.01 5.16
CA ALA A 93 1.74 8.91 6.29
C ALA A 93 0.38 9.63 6.26
N THR A 94 -0.14 9.94 5.06
CA THR A 94 -1.46 10.56 4.91
C THR A 94 -2.59 9.60 5.27
N VAL A 95 -2.57 8.36 4.76
CA VAL A 95 -3.57 7.34 5.10
C VAL A 95 -3.53 7.02 6.59
N ASP A 96 -2.33 6.89 7.14
CA ASP A 96 -2.15 6.60 8.56
C ASP A 96 -2.77 7.69 9.45
N GLN A 97 -2.54 8.96 9.11
CA GLN A 97 -3.16 10.11 9.77
C GLN A 97 -4.69 10.12 9.64
N ILE A 98 -5.23 9.89 8.44
CA ILE A 98 -6.69 9.81 8.22
C ILE A 98 -7.30 8.68 9.07
N SER A 99 -6.61 7.55 9.15
CA SER A 99 -7.07 6.37 9.87
C SER A 99 -6.89 6.47 11.39
N GLY A 100 -6.08 7.41 11.88
CA GLY A 100 -5.70 7.52 13.28
C GLY A 100 -4.75 6.39 13.74
N GLY A 101 -3.74 6.04 12.92
CA GLY A 101 -2.72 5.03 13.28
C GLY A 101 -3.11 3.58 12.96
N ARG A 102 -4.09 3.37 12.08
CA ARG A 102 -4.61 2.04 11.74
C ARG A 102 -4.02 1.46 10.46
N LEU A 103 -3.00 2.09 9.86
CA LEU A 103 -2.35 1.56 8.66
C LEU A 103 -1.34 0.45 8.99
N ASP A 104 -1.41 -0.66 8.26
CA ASP A 104 -0.39 -1.69 8.15
C ASP A 104 0.25 -1.65 6.74
N PHE A 105 1.45 -1.10 6.64
CA PHE A 105 2.12 -0.92 5.35
C PHE A 105 2.87 -2.18 4.91
N GLY A 106 2.21 -3.02 4.10
CA GLY A 106 2.85 -4.15 3.43
C GLY A 106 3.58 -3.69 2.17
N LEU A 107 4.89 -3.94 2.08
CA LEU A 107 5.72 -3.52 0.96
C LEU A 107 6.51 -4.71 0.40
N GLY A 108 6.52 -4.86 -0.92
CA GLY A 108 7.29 -5.88 -1.62
C GLY A 108 7.92 -5.36 -2.91
N ALA A 109 8.83 -6.15 -3.49
CA ALA A 109 9.58 -5.78 -4.68
C ALA A 109 8.74 -5.76 -5.98
N GLY A 110 7.44 -6.04 -5.89
CA GLY A 110 6.55 -6.35 -7.02
C GLY A 110 6.92 -7.68 -7.70
N TRP A 111 6.18 -8.09 -8.73
CA TRP A 111 6.50 -9.33 -9.46
C TRP A 111 5.78 -9.49 -10.80
N LYS A 112 4.63 -8.83 -10.97
CA LYS A 112 3.70 -9.09 -12.07
C LYS A 112 4.05 -8.27 -13.31
N GLN A 113 4.99 -8.78 -14.10
CA GLN A 113 5.59 -8.10 -15.26
C GLN A 113 4.58 -7.48 -16.24
N ASN A 114 3.45 -8.14 -16.50
CA ASN A 114 2.46 -7.60 -17.43
C ASN A 114 1.81 -6.30 -16.95
N GLU A 115 1.66 -6.09 -15.64
CA GLU A 115 1.19 -4.80 -15.10
C GLU A 115 2.23 -3.70 -15.29
N TYR A 116 3.50 -4.03 -15.09
CA TYR A 116 4.61 -3.11 -15.31
C TYR A 116 4.64 -2.64 -16.76
N GLU A 117 4.62 -3.57 -17.70
CA GLU A 117 4.63 -3.27 -19.14
C GLU A 117 3.41 -2.44 -19.56
N ALA A 118 2.21 -2.84 -19.11
CA ALA A 118 0.97 -2.14 -19.45
C ALA A 118 0.92 -0.70 -18.91
N TYR A 119 1.57 -0.44 -17.77
CA TYR A 119 1.62 0.88 -17.13
C TYR A 119 2.88 1.68 -17.50
N GLY A 120 3.74 1.15 -18.37
CA GLY A 120 4.99 1.81 -18.75
C GLY A 120 6.01 1.91 -17.61
N ILE A 121 5.90 1.04 -16.60
CA ILE A 121 6.80 0.97 -15.45
C ILE A 121 7.96 0.03 -15.81
N PRO A 122 9.23 0.44 -15.63
CA PRO A 122 10.36 -0.46 -15.86
C PRO A 122 10.27 -1.72 -14.99
N PHE A 123 10.48 -2.89 -15.58
CA PHE A 123 10.54 -4.18 -14.89
C PHE A 123 11.99 -4.69 -14.84
N PRO A 124 12.83 -4.20 -13.90
CA PRO A 124 14.22 -4.61 -13.84
C PRO A 124 14.36 -6.03 -13.25
N SER A 125 15.60 -6.52 -13.23
CA SER A 125 15.94 -7.83 -12.71
C SER A 125 15.44 -8.02 -11.27
N VAL A 126 15.20 -9.25 -10.84
CA VAL A 126 14.82 -9.56 -9.45
C VAL A 126 15.83 -8.97 -8.46
N LYS A 127 17.13 -9.08 -8.77
CA LYS A 127 18.19 -8.49 -7.96
C LYS A 127 18.01 -6.98 -7.81
N ASP A 128 17.85 -6.26 -8.92
CA ASP A 128 17.70 -4.80 -8.88
C ASP A 128 16.40 -4.39 -8.17
N ARG A 129 15.30 -5.14 -8.32
CA ARG A 129 14.05 -4.84 -7.58
C ARG A 129 14.19 -5.05 -6.07
N MET A 130 14.99 -6.03 -5.65
CA MET A 130 15.32 -6.24 -4.23
C MET A 130 16.25 -5.14 -3.69
N ASP A 131 17.29 -4.75 -4.43
CA ASP A 131 18.16 -3.62 -4.08
C ASP A 131 17.35 -2.30 -4.00
N GLN A 132 16.42 -2.08 -4.93
CA GLN A 132 15.48 -0.96 -4.93
C GLN A 132 14.52 -1.00 -3.74
N LEU A 133 14.06 -2.17 -3.32
CA LEU A 133 13.19 -2.30 -2.15
C LEU A 133 13.95 -1.89 -0.88
N GLU A 134 15.22 -2.31 -0.75
CA GLU A 134 16.08 -1.93 0.37
C GLU A 134 16.25 -0.40 0.48
N GLU A 135 16.63 0.27 -0.61
CA GLU A 135 16.78 1.72 -0.62
C GLU A 135 15.45 2.44 -0.34
N ALA A 136 14.33 1.92 -0.88
CA ALA A 136 13.02 2.48 -0.65
C ALA A 136 12.61 2.43 0.84
N ILE A 137 12.86 1.31 1.52
CA ILE A 137 12.61 1.17 2.96
C ILE A 137 13.42 2.21 3.75
N GLN A 138 14.69 2.42 3.40
CA GLN A 138 15.52 3.44 4.04
C GLN A 138 14.94 4.84 3.83
N ILE A 139 14.60 5.21 2.60
CA ILE A 139 14.00 6.51 2.26
C ILE A 139 12.70 6.73 3.02
N ILE A 140 11.79 5.76 3.00
CA ILE A 140 10.46 5.88 3.60
C ILE A 140 10.59 6.08 5.11
N LYS A 141 11.41 5.26 5.78
CA LYS A 141 11.67 5.40 7.23
C LYS A 141 12.26 6.77 7.57
N LYS A 142 13.25 7.24 6.81
CA LYS A 142 13.84 8.57 7.01
C LYS A 142 12.81 9.67 6.84
N LEU A 143 11.97 9.60 5.82
CA LEU A 143 10.93 10.61 5.59
C LEU A 143 9.86 10.60 6.69
N TRP A 144 9.59 9.46 7.32
CA TRP A 144 8.68 9.41 8.47
C TRP A 144 9.28 9.96 9.77
N THR A 145 10.60 9.89 9.96
CA THR A 145 11.22 10.22 11.26
C THR A 145 12.06 11.49 11.26
N GLU A 146 12.59 11.91 10.12
CA GLU A 146 13.51 13.06 10.02
C GLU A 146 12.78 14.29 9.44
N PRO A 147 13.09 15.52 9.91
CA PRO A 147 12.46 16.74 9.39
C PRO A 147 12.82 17.02 7.93
N LYS A 148 14.01 16.59 7.48
CA LYS A 148 14.54 16.80 6.12
C LYS A 148 15.48 15.66 5.75
N VAL A 149 15.38 15.15 4.53
CA VAL A 149 16.12 13.96 4.06
C VAL A 149 16.88 14.25 2.78
N THR A 150 18.18 13.98 2.79
CA THR A 150 19.00 13.82 1.57
C THR A 150 19.45 12.37 1.51
N PHE A 151 19.35 11.74 0.35
CA PHE A 151 19.67 10.32 0.16
C PHE A 151 20.45 10.13 -1.15
N GLN A 152 21.52 9.36 -1.11
CA GLN A 152 22.38 9.08 -2.26
C GLN A 152 22.56 7.56 -2.38
N GLY A 153 21.56 6.89 -2.94
CA GLY A 153 21.62 5.47 -3.26
C GLY A 153 22.06 5.24 -4.70
N LYS A 154 22.19 3.97 -5.08
CA LYS A 154 22.41 3.54 -6.45
C LYS A 154 21.14 3.71 -7.29
N HIS A 155 19.97 3.46 -6.71
CA HIS A 155 18.71 3.46 -7.43
C HIS A 155 17.88 4.73 -7.22
N TYR A 156 18.01 5.36 -6.06
CA TYR A 156 17.28 6.59 -5.74
C TYR A 156 18.20 7.69 -5.22
N GLN A 157 17.96 8.93 -5.64
CA GLN A 157 18.66 10.10 -5.14
C GLN A 157 17.66 11.17 -4.73
N LEU A 158 17.79 11.68 -3.52
CA LEU A 158 16.98 12.75 -2.95
C LEU A 158 17.87 13.88 -2.47
N LYS A 159 17.39 15.11 -2.65
CA LYS A 159 18.05 16.31 -2.13
C LYS A 159 17.02 17.15 -1.39
N ASP A 160 17.26 17.38 -0.10
CA ASP A 160 16.42 18.22 0.75
C ASP A 160 14.93 17.87 0.66
N ALA A 161 14.59 16.59 0.75
CA ALA A 161 13.21 16.10 0.71
C ALA A 161 12.52 16.25 2.08
N TYR A 162 11.21 16.49 2.07
CA TYR A 162 10.39 16.68 3.26
C TYR A 162 9.16 15.78 3.21
N SER A 163 8.71 15.28 4.37
CA SER A 163 7.41 14.64 4.49
C SER A 163 6.78 15.03 5.82
N SER A 164 5.68 15.76 5.76
CA SER A 164 4.84 16.16 6.91
C SER A 164 3.38 16.13 6.46
N PRO A 165 2.42 15.58 7.23
CA PRO A 165 2.60 15.02 8.58
C PRO A 165 3.44 13.73 8.58
N LYS A 166 3.93 13.35 9.76
CA LYS A 166 4.51 12.02 10.00
C LYS A 166 3.37 11.02 10.25
N PRO A 167 3.59 9.70 10.13
CA PRO A 167 2.66 8.72 10.69
C PRO A 167 2.42 8.95 12.20
N VAL A 168 1.28 8.48 12.70
CA VAL A 168 0.84 8.56 14.11
C VAL A 168 1.68 7.65 15.00
#